data_AF-A0A2Z6QPG4-F1
#
_entry.id   AF-A0A2Z6QPG4-F1
#
_cell.length_a   1.000
_cell.length_b   1.000
_cell.length_c   1.000
_cell.angle_alpha   90.00
_cell.angle_beta   90.00
_cell.angle_gamma   90.00
#
_symmetry.space_group_name_H-M   'P 1'
#
loop_
_entity.id
_entity.type
_entity.pdbx_description
1 polymer ?
#
loop_
_entity_poly.entity_id
_entity_poly.type
_entity_poly.pdbx_seq_one_letter_code
_entity_poly.pdbx_strand_id
1 'polypeptide(L)'
;MRLYNLIFGIDSLITNFKTTELPIFRFVADLFVFGIIDQVELKPDFNNISDISRDELIISDTKTRTKYIPINILTLVKFQLMLYKKLFDELTQGTFDDAKIYKGKEIKEFNLQNLMKFVINRFWKVWKTCNVLEVNYKFQEDGSDLGYRIPEGVPIEDAWKCQNCDFAENCEWRLNKIKEHAQRRRDL
;
A
#
# COMPACT_ATOMS: atom_id res chain seq x y z
N MET A 1 6.65 10.00 -12.89
CA MET A 1 6.06 8.64 -12.89
C MET A 1 5.05 8.46 -11.75
N ARG A 2 5.42 8.45 -10.46
CA ARG A 2 4.50 8.08 -9.36
C ARG A 2 3.31 9.03 -9.10
N LEU A 3 3.50 10.34 -9.23
CA LEU A 3 2.42 11.32 -9.02
C LEU A 3 1.38 11.32 -10.15
N TYR A 4 1.82 10.98 -11.36
CA TYR A 4 0.94 10.79 -12.51
C TYR A 4 0.05 9.57 -12.28
N ASN A 5 0.63 8.45 -11.81
CA ASN A 5 -0.15 7.27 -11.45
C ASN A 5 -1.19 7.55 -10.36
N LEU A 6 -0.88 8.41 -9.39
CA LEU A 6 -1.87 8.87 -8.40
C LEU A 6 -3.03 9.60 -9.10
N ILE A 7 -2.75 10.56 -9.98
CA ILE A 7 -3.78 11.32 -10.70
C ILE A 7 -4.65 10.40 -11.56
N PHE A 8 -4.03 9.51 -12.33
CA PHE A 8 -4.74 8.55 -13.16
C PHE A 8 -5.58 7.58 -12.33
N GLY A 9 -5.06 7.14 -11.18
CA GLY A 9 -5.79 6.28 -10.26
C GLY A 9 -7.02 6.99 -9.68
N ILE A 10 -6.90 8.28 -9.31
CA ILE A 10 -8.03 9.09 -8.84
C ILE A 10 -9.06 9.31 -9.95
N ASP A 11 -8.61 9.67 -11.17
CA ASP A 11 -9.52 9.87 -12.29
C ASP A 11 -10.28 8.57 -12.61
N SER A 12 -9.61 7.41 -12.60
CA SER A 12 -10.28 6.11 -12.73
C SER A 12 -11.26 5.85 -11.59
N LEU A 13 -10.92 6.25 -10.36
CA LEU A 13 -11.81 6.09 -9.21
C LEU A 13 -13.07 6.95 -9.38
N ILE A 14 -12.96 8.16 -9.94
CA ILE A 14 -14.09 9.05 -10.22
C ILE A 14 -14.95 8.52 -11.37
N THR A 15 -14.33 8.08 -12.47
CA THR A 15 -15.08 7.71 -13.69
C THR A 15 -15.63 6.29 -13.64
N ASN A 16 -14.87 5.37 -13.05
CA ASN A 16 -15.17 3.94 -13.07
C ASN A 16 -15.56 3.41 -11.69
N PHE A 17 -15.61 4.28 -10.67
CA PHE A 17 -15.86 3.90 -9.27
C PHE A 17 -14.84 2.91 -8.70
N LYS A 18 -13.71 2.71 -9.38
CA LYS A 18 -12.71 1.72 -9.01
C LYS A 18 -11.34 2.05 -9.59
N THR A 19 -10.30 1.72 -8.83
CA THR A 19 -8.91 1.81 -9.27
C THR A 19 -8.06 0.73 -8.60
N THR A 20 -6.94 0.38 -9.23
CA THR A 20 -5.97 -0.61 -8.74
C THR A 20 -4.57 -0.02 -8.70
N GLU A 21 -3.69 -0.57 -7.86
CA GLU A 21 -2.30 -0.12 -7.74
C GLU A 21 -2.17 1.38 -7.45
N LEU A 22 -3.06 1.92 -6.61
CA LEU A 22 -3.12 3.35 -6.31
C LEU A 22 -1.96 3.73 -5.37
N PRO A 23 -0.98 4.52 -5.84
CA PRO A 23 0.11 4.95 -4.97
C PRO A 23 -0.37 5.99 -3.97
N ILE A 24 -0.03 5.82 -2.70
CA ILE A 24 -0.33 6.77 -1.62
C ILE A 24 0.95 7.11 -0.86
N PHE A 25 1.07 8.35 -0.41
CA PHE A 25 2.24 8.79 0.33
C PHE A 25 1.97 10.01 1.20
N ARG A 26 2.72 10.11 2.30
CA ARG A 26 2.62 11.20 3.26
C ARG A 26 3.82 11.17 4.21
N PHE A 27 4.09 12.30 4.86
CA PHE A 27 4.84 12.29 6.12
C PHE A 27 3.93 11.85 7.27
N VAL A 28 4.34 10.83 8.01
CA VAL A 28 3.75 10.45 9.30
C VAL A 28 4.78 10.75 10.37
N ALA A 29 4.47 11.72 11.23
CA ALA A 29 5.47 12.39 12.07
C ALA A 29 6.58 13.03 11.21
N ASP A 30 7.79 12.46 11.24
CA ASP A 30 8.95 12.90 10.45
C ASP A 30 9.44 11.84 9.45
N LEU A 31 8.73 10.71 9.35
CA LEU A 31 9.04 9.64 8.41
C LEU A 31 8.20 9.79 7.15
N PHE A 32 8.84 9.76 5.98
CA PHE A 32 8.12 9.66 4.71
C PHE A 32 7.63 8.23 4.50
N VAL A 33 6.32 8.05 4.45
CA VAL A 33 5.66 6.77 4.21
C VAL A 33 5.13 6.77 2.78
N PHE A 34 5.42 5.71 2.05
CA PHE A 34 4.92 5.45 0.70
C PHE A 34 4.35 4.03 0.66
N GLY A 35 3.18 3.88 0.05
CA GLY A 35 2.49 2.60 -0.11
C GLY A 35 1.77 2.53 -1.45
N ILE A 36 1.37 1.33 -1.83
CA ILE A 36 0.53 1.09 -2.99
C ILE A 36 -0.68 0.31 -2.49
N ILE A 37 -1.86 0.86 -2.73
CA ILE A 37 -3.13 0.21 -2.43
C ILE A 37 -3.48 -0.67 -3.62
N ASP A 38 -3.68 -1.96 -3.37
CA ASP A 38 -4.01 -2.95 -4.40
C ASP A 38 -5.30 -2.56 -5.13
N GLN A 39 -6.39 -2.25 -4.41
CA GLN A 39 -7.63 -1.79 -5.01
C GLN A 39 -8.42 -0.85 -4.08
N VAL A 40 -8.97 0.22 -4.69
CA VAL A 40 -9.93 1.15 -4.06
C VAL A 40 -11.21 1.16 -4.88
N GLU A 41 -12.36 1.06 -4.22
CA GLU A 41 -13.68 1.04 -4.84
C GLU A 41 -14.62 2.02 -4.13
N LEU A 42 -15.38 2.80 -4.90
CA LEU A 42 -16.53 3.57 -4.42
C LEU A 42 -17.80 2.81 -4.77
N LYS A 43 -18.66 2.60 -3.79
CA LYS A 43 -20.02 2.07 -3.97
C LYS A 43 -21.01 3.16 -3.59
N PRO A 44 -21.49 3.95 -4.56
CA PRO A 44 -22.51 4.95 -4.31
C PRO A 44 -23.88 4.29 -4.01
N ASP A 45 -24.60 4.81 -3.03
CA ASP A 45 -25.99 4.38 -2.76
C ASP A 45 -26.97 5.18 -3.63
N PHE A 46 -27.38 4.59 -4.75
CA PHE A 46 -28.33 5.21 -5.68
C PHE A 46 -29.79 5.16 -5.18
N ASN A 47 -30.10 4.41 -4.12
CA ASN A 47 -31.47 4.19 -3.67
C ASN A 47 -31.99 5.30 -2.73
N ASN A 48 -31.10 6.13 -2.17
CA ASN A 48 -31.45 7.23 -1.27
C ASN A 48 -30.96 8.58 -1.82
N ILE A 49 -31.68 9.13 -2.80
CA ILE A 49 -31.38 10.43 -3.45
C ILE A 49 -31.27 11.58 -2.42
N SER A 50 -31.93 11.47 -1.26
CA SER A 50 -31.94 12.50 -0.22
C SER A 50 -30.77 12.43 0.77
N ASP A 51 -29.97 11.37 0.77
CA ASP A 51 -28.96 11.14 1.81
C ASP A 51 -27.62 10.74 1.20
N ILE A 52 -26.88 11.74 0.71
CA ILE A 52 -25.53 11.64 0.11
C ILE A 52 -24.46 11.24 1.17
N SER A 53 -24.88 10.62 2.27
CA SER A 53 -24.07 10.29 3.46
C SER A 53 -23.66 8.82 3.55
N ARG A 54 -24.07 7.97 2.58
CA ARG A 54 -23.86 6.52 2.60
C ARG A 54 -23.09 5.94 1.41
N ASP A 55 -22.35 6.77 0.68
CA ASP A 55 -21.37 6.20 -0.25
C ASP A 55 -20.39 5.34 0.56
N GLU A 56 -20.05 4.15 0.08
CA GLU A 56 -19.08 3.27 0.72
C GLU A 56 -17.76 3.32 -0.04
N LEU A 57 -16.68 3.62 0.65
CA LEU A 57 -15.33 3.55 0.12
C LEU A 57 -14.70 2.31 0.70
N ILE A 58 -14.30 1.41 -0.17
CA ILE A 58 -13.66 0.15 0.17
C ILE A 58 -12.20 0.25 -0.23
N ILE A 59 -11.32 0.19 0.76
CA ILE A 59 -9.89 -0.01 0.54
C ILE A 59 -9.61 -1.48 0.77
N SER A 60 -9.00 -2.11 -0.23
CA SER A 60 -8.65 -3.52 -0.17
C SER A 60 -7.19 -3.78 -0.50
N ASP A 61 -6.64 -4.79 0.19
CA ASP A 61 -5.29 -5.30 0.00
C ASP A 61 -5.42 -6.81 -0.22
N THR A 62 -5.07 -7.28 -1.42
CA THR A 62 -5.05 -8.71 -1.72
C THR A 62 -3.72 -9.31 -1.29
N LYS A 63 -3.78 -10.30 -0.38
CA LYS A 63 -2.63 -11.14 -0.06
C LYS A 63 -2.85 -12.55 -0.62
N THR A 64 -1.96 -12.97 -1.51
CA THR A 64 -1.89 -14.35 -2.02
C THR A 64 -0.95 -15.16 -1.11
N ARG A 65 -1.43 -16.29 -0.58
CA ARG A 65 -0.63 -17.17 0.29
C ARG A 65 -0.90 -18.65 0.00
N THR A 66 0.13 -19.47 0.20
CA THR A 66 0.13 -20.92 -0.06
C THR A 66 -0.48 -21.75 1.08
N LYS A 67 -0.74 -21.17 2.27
CA LYS A 67 -1.32 -21.85 3.44
C LYS A 67 -2.18 -20.94 4.34
N TYR A 68 -2.98 -21.55 5.22
CA TYR A 68 -3.87 -20.91 6.20
C TYR A 68 -3.14 -19.91 7.11
N ILE A 69 -3.77 -18.78 7.43
CA ILE A 69 -3.14 -17.65 8.13
C ILE A 69 -3.36 -17.75 9.64
N PRO A 70 -2.31 -17.73 10.48
CA PRO A 70 -2.45 -17.58 11.92
C PRO A 70 -2.95 -16.17 12.31
N ILE A 71 -3.82 -16.10 13.34
CA ILE A 71 -4.55 -14.91 13.79
C ILE A 71 -3.67 -13.67 13.98
N ASN A 72 -2.42 -13.83 14.44
CA ASN A 72 -1.50 -12.72 14.71
C ASN A 72 -1.07 -11.96 13.44
N ILE A 73 -1.04 -12.61 12.27
CA ILE A 73 -0.68 -11.98 11.00
C ILE A 73 -1.84 -11.10 10.49
N LEU A 74 -3.08 -11.46 10.81
CA LEU A 74 -4.25 -10.63 10.49
C LEU A 74 -4.13 -9.24 11.12
N THR A 75 -3.50 -9.12 12.29
CA THR A 75 -3.25 -7.85 12.97
C THR A 75 -2.30 -6.94 12.18
N LEU A 76 -1.25 -7.49 11.56
CA LEU A 76 -0.31 -6.72 10.74
C LEU A 76 -0.95 -6.25 9.43
N VAL A 77 -1.74 -7.10 8.78
CA VAL A 77 -2.46 -6.72 7.55
C VAL A 77 -3.53 -5.67 7.84
N LYS A 78 -4.25 -5.81 8.96
CA LYS A 78 -5.17 -4.77 9.45
C LYS A 78 -4.46 -3.46 9.70
N PHE A 79 -3.26 -3.48 10.32
CA PHE A 79 -2.47 -2.27 10.53
C PHE A 79 -2.07 -1.62 9.20
N GLN A 80 -1.67 -2.41 8.19
CA GLN A 80 -1.37 -1.90 6.85
C GLN A 80 -2.57 -1.17 6.24
N LEU A 81 -3.78 -1.77 6.29
CA LEU A 81 -5.00 -1.13 5.80
C LEU A 81 -5.38 0.12 6.60
N MET A 82 -5.22 0.09 7.93
CA MET A 82 -5.44 1.26 8.77
C MET A 82 -4.49 2.40 8.42
N LEU A 83 -3.22 2.09 8.14
CA LEU A 83 -2.24 3.07 7.67
C LEU A 83 -2.62 3.60 6.29
N TYR A 84 -3.01 2.74 5.35
CA TYR A 84 -3.46 3.16 4.03
C TYR A 84 -4.67 4.09 4.09
N LYS A 85 -5.68 3.73 4.90
CA LYS A 85 -6.85 4.59 5.14
C LYS A 85 -6.47 5.92 5.76
N LYS A 86 -5.63 5.91 6.80
CA LYS A 86 -5.15 7.14 7.44
C LYS A 86 -4.48 8.05 6.43
N LEU A 87 -3.56 7.51 5.62
CA LEU A 87 -2.86 8.25 4.57
C LEU A 87 -3.85 8.78 3.52
N PHE A 88 -4.82 7.98 3.09
CA PHE A 88 -5.85 8.38 2.13
C PHE A 88 -6.74 9.51 2.66
N ASP A 89 -7.27 9.39 3.87
CA ASP A 89 -8.12 10.41 4.52
C ASP A 89 -7.38 11.73 4.69
N GLU A 90 -6.11 11.63 5.02
CA GLU A 90 -5.24 12.77 5.18
C GLU A 90 -4.92 13.44 3.84
N LEU A 91 -4.74 12.66 2.77
CA LEU A 91 -4.63 13.16 1.40
C LEU A 91 -5.91 13.90 0.96
N THR A 92 -7.09 13.37 1.27
CA THR A 92 -8.38 13.99 0.89
C THR A 92 -8.65 15.29 1.64
N GLN A 93 -8.21 15.39 2.90
CA GLN A 93 -8.31 16.60 3.71
C GLN A 93 -7.35 17.72 3.26
N GLY A 94 -6.41 17.43 2.35
CA GLY A 94 -5.51 18.42 1.77
C GLY A 94 -4.49 19.02 2.74
N THR A 95 -4.30 18.40 3.91
CA THR A 95 -3.37 18.85 4.95
C THR A 95 -1.94 18.39 4.66
N PHE A 96 -1.34 18.89 3.58
CA PHE A 96 0.04 18.57 3.24
C PHE A 96 1.04 19.47 3.98
N ASP A 97 1.98 18.86 4.70
CA ASP A 97 3.16 19.56 5.23
C ASP A 97 4.20 19.71 4.13
N ASP A 98 3.93 20.68 3.28
CA ASP A 98 4.76 21.18 2.20
C ASP A 98 6.23 21.33 2.65
N ALA A 99 6.47 21.97 3.80
CA ALA A 99 7.83 22.27 4.30
C ALA A 99 8.69 21.01 4.55
N LYS A 100 8.07 19.86 4.88
CA LYS A 100 8.79 18.59 5.11
C LYS A 100 9.13 17.85 3.81
N ILE A 101 8.28 17.94 2.79
CA ILE A 101 8.54 17.34 1.46
C ILE A 101 9.74 18.02 0.78
N TYR A 102 9.88 19.34 0.95
CA TYR A 102 10.93 20.12 0.29
C TYR A 102 12.35 19.94 0.85
N LYS A 103 12.55 19.11 1.90
CA LYS A 103 13.90 18.72 2.34
C LYS A 103 14.61 17.79 1.35
N GLY A 104 13.88 17.16 0.43
CA GLY A 104 14.45 16.43 -0.71
C GLY A 104 14.71 17.36 -1.89
N LYS A 105 15.97 17.81 -2.05
CA LYS A 105 16.43 18.57 -3.23
C LYS A 105 16.27 17.73 -4.50
N GLU A 106 15.14 17.81 -5.20
CA GLU A 106 15.06 17.51 -6.65
C GLU A 106 13.70 17.78 -7.33
N ILE A 107 12.75 18.49 -6.70
CA ILE A 107 11.47 18.80 -7.38
C ILE A 107 11.26 20.31 -7.40
N LYS A 108 11.23 20.89 -8.61
CA LYS A 108 11.02 22.33 -8.84
C LYS A 108 9.68 22.78 -8.21
N GLU A 109 9.77 23.72 -7.27
CA GLU A 109 8.71 24.25 -6.40
C GLU A 109 7.37 24.56 -7.10
N PHE A 110 7.39 25.00 -8.35
CA PHE A 110 6.22 25.59 -8.99
C PHE A 110 5.14 24.58 -9.45
N ASN A 111 5.48 23.29 -9.57
CA ASN A 111 4.55 22.29 -10.12
C ASN A 111 3.91 21.41 -9.05
N LEU A 112 4.61 21.11 -7.94
CA LEU A 112 4.11 20.14 -6.96
C LEU A 112 2.90 20.66 -6.18
N GLN A 113 2.92 21.93 -5.74
CA GLN A 113 1.79 22.53 -5.01
C GLN A 113 0.54 22.64 -5.86
N ASN A 114 0.68 23.10 -7.11
CA ASN A 114 -0.45 23.22 -8.04
C ASN A 114 -1.02 21.84 -8.41
N LEU A 115 -0.14 20.85 -8.58
CA LEU A 115 -0.53 19.48 -8.84
C LEU A 115 -1.18 18.81 -7.62
N MET A 116 -0.69 19.08 -6.42
CA MET A 116 -1.31 18.61 -5.18
C MET A 116 -2.66 19.29 -4.93
N LYS A 117 -2.80 20.58 -5.21
CA LYS A 117 -4.12 21.26 -5.22
C LYS A 117 -5.07 20.60 -6.21
N PHE A 118 -4.58 20.23 -7.40
CA PHE A 118 -5.39 19.52 -8.39
C PHE A 118 -5.83 18.14 -7.89
N VAL A 119 -4.92 17.37 -7.30
CA VAL A 119 -5.20 16.07 -6.66
C VAL A 119 -6.20 16.21 -5.52
N ILE A 120 -6.02 17.19 -4.62
CA ILE A 120 -6.93 17.45 -3.50
C ILE A 120 -8.32 17.84 -4.00
N ASN A 121 -8.42 18.71 -5.01
CA ASN A 121 -9.70 19.08 -5.62
C ASN A 121 -10.40 17.86 -6.23
N ARG A 122 -9.65 16.99 -6.92
CA ARG A 122 -10.19 15.74 -7.47
C ARG A 122 -10.68 14.81 -6.35
N PHE A 123 -9.90 14.63 -5.28
CA PHE A 123 -10.33 13.85 -4.11
C PHE A 123 -11.52 14.46 -3.36
N TRP A 124 -11.62 15.78 -3.29
CA TRP A 124 -12.76 16.46 -2.67
C TRP A 124 -14.07 16.09 -3.38
N LYS A 125 -14.05 15.90 -4.71
CA LYS A 125 -15.22 15.44 -5.47
C LYS A 125 -15.58 13.98 -5.17
N VAL A 126 -14.63 13.20 -4.67
CA VAL A 126 -14.80 11.80 -4.27
C VAL A 126 -15.27 11.68 -2.82
N TRP A 127 -15.03 12.69 -1.98
CA TRP A 127 -15.11 12.53 -0.53
C TRP A 127 -16.38 13.12 0.09
N LYS A 128 -17.31 12.23 0.46
CA LYS A 128 -18.20 12.37 1.61
C LYS A 128 -17.92 11.19 2.54
N THR A 129 -18.30 11.25 3.81
CA THR A 129 -17.79 10.33 4.84
C THR A 129 -18.09 8.86 4.54
N CYS A 130 -17.08 8.10 4.12
CA CYS A 130 -17.16 6.68 3.83
C CYS A 130 -16.11 5.91 4.67
N ASN A 131 -16.49 4.80 5.32
CA ASN A 131 -15.57 4.03 6.17
C ASN A 131 -15.77 2.51 6.03
N VAL A 132 -15.17 1.89 5.00
CA VAL A 132 -15.07 0.43 4.91
C VAL A 132 -13.63 0.01 4.57
N LEU A 133 -13.07 -0.90 5.35
CA LEU A 133 -11.74 -1.50 5.10
C LEU A 133 -11.90 -3.00 4.96
N GLU A 134 -11.50 -3.56 3.82
CA GLU A 134 -11.64 -4.98 3.51
C GLU A 134 -10.26 -5.63 3.34
N VAL A 135 -10.02 -6.71 4.07
CA VAL A 135 -8.85 -7.56 3.82
C VAL A 135 -9.32 -8.73 2.96
N ASN A 136 -8.80 -8.83 1.74
CA ASN A 136 -9.14 -9.92 0.84
C ASN A 136 -7.98 -10.92 0.78
N TYR A 137 -8.24 -12.16 1.19
CA TYR A 137 -7.29 -13.26 1.08
C TYR A 137 -7.69 -14.17 -0.05
N LYS A 138 -6.77 -14.40 -0.99
CA LYS A 138 -6.95 -15.43 -2.02
C LYS A 138 -6.12 -16.64 -1.63
N PHE A 139 -6.82 -17.74 -1.34
CA PHE A 139 -6.22 -19.05 -1.22
C PHE A 139 -6.12 -19.68 -2.61
N GLN A 140 -4.97 -20.22 -2.95
CA GLN A 140 -4.79 -20.94 -4.20
C GLN A 140 -5.31 -22.37 -4.01
N GLU A 141 -6.55 -22.63 -4.42
CA GLU A 141 -7.21 -23.94 -4.24
C GLU A 141 -6.68 -25.01 -5.19
N ASP A 142 -6.15 -24.62 -6.34
CA ASP A 142 -5.90 -25.49 -7.48
C ASP A 142 -4.43 -25.83 -7.71
N GLY A 143 -3.52 -25.34 -6.86
CA GLY A 143 -2.08 -25.63 -7.00
C GLY A 143 -1.52 -25.29 -8.40
N SER A 144 -2.25 -24.49 -9.19
CA SER A 144 -1.88 -24.11 -10.54
C SER A 144 -1.06 -22.83 -10.48
N ASP A 145 0.05 -22.90 -11.21
CA ASP A 145 1.26 -22.14 -11.00
C ASP A 145 1.16 -20.67 -11.44
N LEU A 146 1.61 -19.74 -10.59
CA LEU A 146 2.46 -18.63 -11.07
C LEU A 146 3.94 -19.03 -10.95
N GLY A 147 4.22 -20.30 -11.22
CA GLY A 147 5.48 -20.98 -10.93
C GLY A 147 5.56 -21.37 -9.45
N TYR A 148 5.77 -22.64 -9.17
CA TYR A 148 6.27 -23.11 -7.90
C TYR A 148 7.65 -22.47 -7.79
N ARG A 149 7.72 -21.31 -7.13
CA ARG A 149 9.00 -20.68 -6.87
C ARG A 149 9.57 -21.37 -5.66
N ILE A 150 10.62 -22.15 -5.90
CA ILE A 150 11.55 -22.54 -4.86
C ILE A 150 11.90 -21.25 -4.09
N PRO A 151 11.94 -21.25 -2.74
CA PRO A 151 12.27 -20.06 -1.97
C PRO A 151 13.61 -19.48 -2.43
N GLU A 152 13.55 -18.40 -3.20
CA GLU A 152 14.70 -17.69 -3.72
C GLU A 152 15.13 -16.59 -2.76
N GLY A 153 16.42 -16.31 -2.76
CA GLY A 153 16.97 -15.19 -2.02
C GLY A 153 16.43 -13.85 -2.52
N VAL A 154 16.20 -12.92 -1.59
CA VAL A 154 15.90 -11.54 -1.93
C VAL A 154 17.19 -10.70 -1.96
N PRO A 155 17.24 -9.59 -2.71
CA PRO A 155 18.30 -8.59 -2.57
C PRO A 155 18.44 -8.14 -1.12
N ILE A 156 19.63 -7.66 -0.73
CA ILE A 156 19.93 -7.34 0.67
C ILE A 156 19.01 -6.22 1.20
N GLU A 157 18.64 -5.28 0.34
CA GLU A 157 17.67 -4.20 0.59
C GLU A 157 16.27 -4.70 0.96
N ASP A 158 15.94 -5.92 0.56
CA ASP A 158 14.65 -6.57 0.79
C ASP A 158 14.72 -7.69 1.86
N ALA A 159 15.90 -7.92 2.46
CA ALA A 159 16.13 -8.99 3.44
C ALA A 159 15.22 -8.89 4.68
N TRP A 160 14.64 -7.72 4.96
CA TRP A 160 13.65 -7.53 6.02
C TRP A 160 12.39 -8.38 5.81
N LYS A 161 12.04 -8.70 4.55
CA LYS A 161 10.90 -9.60 4.22
C LYS A 161 11.10 -11.01 4.76
N CYS A 162 12.35 -11.42 4.99
CA CYS A 162 12.68 -12.71 5.59
C CYS A 162 12.33 -12.82 7.09
N GLN A 163 12.03 -11.71 7.77
CA GLN A 163 11.64 -11.73 9.19
C GLN A 163 10.31 -12.45 9.43
N ASN A 164 9.37 -12.31 8.50
CA ASN A 164 8.03 -12.92 8.57
C ASN A 164 7.83 -13.96 7.46
N CYS A 165 8.92 -14.53 6.94
CA CYS A 165 8.86 -15.49 5.85
C CYS A 165 8.55 -16.89 6.37
N ASP A 166 7.55 -17.53 5.78
CA ASP A 166 7.10 -18.88 6.15
C ASP A 166 8.17 -19.96 5.85
N PHE A 167 9.17 -19.64 5.01
CA PHE A 167 10.33 -20.49 4.68
C PHE A 167 11.58 -20.14 5.49
N ALA A 168 11.47 -19.31 6.55
CA ALA A 168 12.62 -18.81 7.29
C ALA A 168 13.55 -19.91 7.83
N GLU A 169 12.98 -21.04 8.26
CA GLU A 169 13.72 -22.16 8.87
C GLU A 169 14.49 -22.99 7.83
N ASN A 170 13.95 -23.12 6.62
CA ASN A 170 14.50 -23.98 5.56
C ASN A 170 14.98 -23.22 4.30
N CYS A 171 15.05 -21.88 4.36
CA CYS A 171 15.54 -21.05 3.27
C CYS A 171 17.06 -21.19 3.09
N GLU A 172 17.47 -21.79 1.97
CA GLU A 172 18.88 -22.02 1.64
C GLU A 172 19.69 -20.71 1.60
N TRP A 173 19.12 -19.64 1.04
CA TRP A 173 19.76 -18.33 0.99
C TRP A 173 20.08 -17.78 2.38
N ARG A 174 19.14 -17.92 3.34
CA ARG A 174 19.35 -17.46 4.72
C ARG A 174 20.43 -18.28 5.43
N LEU A 175 20.41 -19.60 5.24
CA LEU A 175 21.43 -20.50 5.78
C LEU A 175 22.82 -20.18 5.20
N ASN A 176 22.91 -19.90 3.91
CA ASN A 176 24.15 -19.52 3.25
C ASN A 176 24.66 -18.16 3.75
N LYS A 177 23.78 -17.17 3.94
CA LYS A 177 24.18 -15.88 4.54
C LYS A 177 24.67 -16.02 5.98
N ILE A 178 24.05 -16.86 6.80
CA ILE A 178 24.54 -17.16 8.16
C ILE A 178 25.94 -17.78 8.10
N LYS A 179 26.17 -18.74 7.19
CA LYS A 179 27.48 -19.36 6.97
C LYS A 179 28.52 -18.34 6.51
N GLU A 180 28.21 -17.47 5.55
CA GLU A 180 29.09 -16.39 5.09
C GLU A 180 29.50 -15.45 6.23
N HIS A 181 28.54 -15.06 7.08
CA HIS A 181 28.82 -14.21 8.25
C HIS A 181 29.60 -14.93 9.35
N ALA A 182 29.41 -16.23 9.53
CA ALA A 182 30.22 -17.03 10.44
C ALA A 182 31.65 -17.18 9.92
N GLN A 183 31.83 -17.35 8.60
CA GLN A 183 33.14 -17.47 7.97
C GLN A 183 33.91 -16.15 8.02
N ARG A 184 33.29 -15.03 7.67
CA ARG A 184 33.89 -13.69 7.80
C ARG A 184 34.34 -13.37 9.23
N ARG A 185 33.65 -13.88 10.24
CA ARG A 185 34.05 -13.73 11.65
C ARG A 185 35.22 -14.63 12.06
N ARG A 186 35.47 -15.72 11.34
CA ARG A 186 36.61 -16.62 11.56
C ARG A 186 37.86 -16.17 10.81
N ASP A 187 37.68 -15.44 9.70
CA ASP A 187 38.77 -14.93 8.85
C ASP A 187 39.24 -13.52 9.27
N LEU A 188 38.64 -12.96 10.34
CA LEU A 188 39.06 -11.73 11.04
C LEU A 188 39.85 -12.09 12.29
#